data_AF-A0A918I7N5-F1
#
_entry.id   AF-A0A918I7N5-F1
#
_cell.length_a   1.000
_cell.length_b   1.000
_cell.length_c   1.000
_cell.angle_alpha   90.00
_cell.angle_beta   90.00
_cell.angle_gamma   90.00
#
_symmetry.space_group_name_H-M   'P 1'
#
loop_
_entity.id
_entity.type
_entity.pdbx_description
1 polymer ?
#
loop_
_entity_poly.entity_id
_entity_poly.type
_entity_poly.pdbx_seq_one_letter_code
_entity_poly.pdbx_strand_id
1 'polypeptide(L)'
;MKNDRLNHAGHLWAFAALTASPGAKTHYRRRRDKHGDWHASALRNLFNRMVGQLYHCLQHGEHYDEAQAFPSPLEGLEAPAAA
;
A
#
# COMPACT_ATOMS: atom_id res chain seq x y z
N MET A 1 -23.96 2.18 0.82
CA MET A 1 -23.88 2.12 -0.64
C MET A 1 -22.47 1.70 -1.07
N LYS A 2 -22.32 0.77 -2.03
CA LYS A 2 -21.00 0.43 -2.61
C LYS A 2 -20.72 1.35 -3.79
N ASN A 3 -19.50 1.88 -3.89
CA ASN A 3 -19.04 2.59 -5.08
C ASN A 3 -18.28 1.60 -5.97
N ASP A 4 -19.00 0.96 -6.89
CA ASP A 4 -18.45 -0.12 -7.71
C ASP A 4 -17.39 0.37 -8.69
N ARG A 5 -17.51 1.62 -9.18
CA ARG A 5 -16.50 2.24 -10.04
C ARG A 5 -15.17 2.40 -9.31
N LEU A 6 -15.21 2.91 -8.08
CA LEU A 6 -14.02 3.06 -7.25
C LEU A 6 -13.41 1.70 -6.90
N ASN A 7 -14.24 0.72 -6.57
CA ASN A 7 -13.77 -0.64 -6.27
C ASN A 7 -13.06 -1.26 -7.47
N HIS A 8 -13.63 -1.13 -8.67
CA HIS A 8 -13.04 -1.66 -9.89
C HIS A 8 -11.71 -0.97 -10.23
N ALA A 9 -11.70 0.38 -10.23
CA ALA A 9 -10.49 1.15 -10.47
C ALA A 9 -9.39 0.84 -9.45
N GLY A 10 -9.74 0.75 -8.16
CA GLY A 10 -8.81 0.41 -7.10
C GLY A 10 -8.25 -1.01 -7.23
N HIS A 11 -9.06 -1.96 -7.70
CA HIS A 11 -8.60 -3.33 -7.97
C HIS A 11 -7.58 -3.35 -9.11
N LEU A 12 -7.86 -2.69 -10.24
CA LEU A 12 -6.95 -2.63 -11.37
C LEU A 12 -5.63 -1.93 -10.99
N TRP A 13 -5.71 -0.81 -10.26
CA TRP A 13 -4.53 -0.09 -9.80
C TRP A 13 -3.67 -0.94 -8.87
N ALA A 14 -4.25 -1.58 -7.85
CA ALA A 14 -3.51 -2.43 -6.93
C ALA A 14 -2.92 -3.67 -7.63
N PHE A 15 -3.63 -4.23 -8.62
CA PHE A 15 -3.12 -5.35 -9.41
C PHE A 15 -1.91 -4.96 -10.26
N ALA A 16 -1.99 -3.85 -10.99
CA ALA A 16 -0.88 -3.33 -11.79
C ALA A 16 0.35 -2.96 -10.91
N ALA A 17 0.12 -2.47 -9.69
CA ALA A 17 1.19 -2.15 -8.76
C ALA A 17 2.03 -3.37 -8.33
N LEU A 18 1.49 -4.59 -8.41
CA LEU A 18 2.22 -5.81 -8.01
C LEU A 18 3.47 -6.07 -8.86
N THR A 19 3.51 -5.57 -10.10
CA THR A 19 4.67 -5.71 -10.98
C THR A 19 5.52 -4.44 -11.04
N ALA A 20 4.92 -3.27 -10.77
CA ALA A 20 5.61 -1.98 -10.82
C ALA A 20 6.33 -1.60 -9.52
N SER A 21 5.91 -2.17 -8.38
CA SER A 21 6.42 -1.81 -7.05
C SER A 21 6.79 -3.06 -6.24
N PRO A 22 8.08 -3.26 -5.90
CA PRO A 22 8.51 -4.31 -4.98
C PRO A 22 7.86 -4.21 -3.60
N GLY A 23 7.64 -2.99 -3.09
CA GLY A 23 6.96 -2.73 -1.81
C GLY A 23 5.50 -3.18 -1.85
N ALA A 24 4.77 -2.83 -2.91
CA ALA A 24 3.38 -3.26 -3.11
C ALA A 24 3.26 -4.79 -3.21
N LYS A 25 4.17 -5.43 -3.97
CA LYS A 25 4.22 -6.90 -4.08
C LYS A 25 4.45 -7.56 -2.72
N THR A 26 5.39 -7.04 -1.94
CA THR A 26 5.72 -7.56 -0.61
C THR A 26 4.57 -7.38 0.37
N HIS A 27 3.92 -6.21 0.39
CA HIS A 27 2.72 -5.96 1.19
C HIS A 27 1.60 -6.94 0.83
N TYR A 28 1.31 -7.09 -0.46
CA TYR A 28 0.29 -8.02 -0.96
C TYR A 28 0.60 -9.48 -0.59
N ARG A 29 1.85 -9.92 -0.75
CA ARG A 29 2.29 -11.26 -0.34
C ARG A 29 2.14 -11.47 1.17
N ARG A 30 2.54 -10.50 1.99
CA ARG A 30 2.34 -10.55 3.44
C ARG A 30 0.86 -10.74 3.81
N ARG A 31 -0.05 -10.04 3.14
CA ARG A 31 -1.51 -10.19 3.34
C ARG A 31 -2.00 -11.58 2.94
N ARG A 32 -1.58 -12.09 1.77
CA ARG A 32 -1.93 -13.44 1.29
C ARG A 32 -1.41 -14.55 2.20
N ASP A 33 -0.13 -14.47 2.54
CA ASP A 33 0.61 -15.60 3.09
C ASP A 33 0.59 -15.61 4.62
N LYS A 34 0.67 -14.43 5.29
CA LYS A 34 0.65 -14.34 6.76
C LYS A 34 -0.73 -14.10 7.35
N HIS A 35 -1.58 -13.32 6.67
CA HIS A 35 -2.92 -12.98 7.16
C HIS A 35 -4.03 -13.86 6.57
N GLY A 36 -3.71 -14.71 5.59
CA GLY A 36 -4.68 -15.62 4.97
C GLY A 36 -5.73 -14.92 4.10
N ASP A 37 -5.47 -13.68 3.66
CA ASP A 37 -6.43 -12.94 2.85
C ASP A 37 -6.68 -13.62 1.50
N TRP A 38 -7.94 -13.61 1.06
CA TRP A 38 -8.30 -13.91 -0.32
C TRP A 38 -7.77 -12.82 -1.27
N HIS A 39 -7.54 -13.16 -2.54
CA HIS A 39 -6.94 -12.26 -3.54
C HIS A 39 -7.56 -10.85 -3.55
N ALA A 40 -8.89 -10.77 -3.62
CA ALA A 40 -9.62 -9.50 -3.63
C ALA A 40 -9.47 -8.70 -2.32
N SER A 41 -9.42 -9.38 -1.17
CA SER A 41 -9.20 -8.73 0.14
C SER A 41 -7.80 -8.14 0.22
N ALA A 42 -6.78 -8.91 -0.19
CA ALA A 42 -5.40 -8.46 -0.20
C ALA A 42 -5.19 -7.26 -1.15
N LEU A 43 -5.78 -7.29 -2.34
CA LEU A 43 -5.74 -6.15 -3.28
C LEU A 43 -6.47 -4.92 -2.73
N ARG A 44 -7.62 -5.10 -2.08
CA ARG A 44 -8.32 -3.98 -1.44
C ARG A 44 -7.50 -3.38 -0.29
N ASN A 45 -6.82 -4.20 0.48
CA ASN A 45 -5.94 -3.72 1.55
C ASN A 45 -4.74 -2.95 0.99
N LEU A 46 -4.15 -3.43 -0.11
CA LEU A 46 -3.09 -2.73 -0.83
C LEU A 46 -3.59 -1.39 -1.38
N PHE A 47 -4.73 -1.36 -2.07
CA PHE A 47 -5.33 -0.14 -2.60
C PHE A 47 -5.58 0.90 -1.50
N ASN A 48 -6.14 0.50 -0.36
CA ASN A 48 -6.37 1.43 0.76
C ASN A 48 -5.07 2.06 1.28
N ARG A 49 -3.97 1.30 1.31
CA ARG A 49 -2.65 1.83 1.68
C ARG A 49 -2.14 2.84 0.66
N MET A 50 -2.28 2.54 -0.63
CA MET A 50 -1.86 3.44 -1.71
C MET A 50 -2.64 4.75 -1.72
N VAL A 51 -3.96 4.71 -1.44
CA VAL A 51 -4.77 5.92 -1.26
C VAL A 51 -4.27 6.75 -0.07
N GLY A 52 -3.91 6.11 1.03
CA GLY A 52 -3.31 6.80 2.18
C GLY A 52 -2.01 7.51 1.82
N GLN A 53 -1.12 6.85 1.06
CA GLN A 53 0.12 7.48 0.61
C GLN A 53 -0.13 8.62 -0.39
N LEU A 54 -1.04 8.44 -1.34
CA LEU A 54 -1.42 9.48 -2.29
C LEU A 54 -1.95 10.72 -1.54
N TYR A 55 -2.81 10.51 -0.55
CA TYR A 55 -3.30 11.58 0.30
C TYR A 55 -2.15 12.30 1.03
N HIS A 56 -1.20 11.56 1.61
CA HIS A 56 -0.01 12.14 2.24
C HIS A 56 0.79 13.02 1.28
N CYS A 57 1.13 12.50 0.10
CA CYS A 57 1.86 13.22 -0.94
C CYS A 57 1.13 14.52 -1.35
N LEU A 58 -0.18 14.44 -1.58
CA LEU A 58 -0.98 15.61 -1.97
C LEU A 58 -1.08 16.64 -0.85
N GLN A 59 -1.18 16.18 0.40
CA GLN A 59 -1.31 17.06 1.57
C GLN A 59 -0.02 17.85 1.86
N HIS A 60 1.14 17.23 1.63
CA HIS A 60 2.46 17.85 1.90
C HIS A 60 3.11 18.43 0.65
N GLY A 61 2.55 18.18 -0.54
CA GLY A 61 3.14 18.62 -1.81
C GLY A 61 4.42 17.85 -2.17
N GLU A 62 4.54 16.60 -1.71
CA GLU A 62 5.74 15.78 -1.87
C GLU A 62 5.55 14.73 -2.96
N HIS A 63 6.65 14.35 -3.60
CA HIS A 63 6.65 13.23 -4.54
C HIS A 63 6.46 11.89 -3.82
N TYR A 64 5.94 10.91 -4.55
CA TYR A 64 5.80 9.55 -4.03
C TYR A 64 7.18 8.95 -3.73
N ASP A 65 7.34 8.45 -2.52
CA ASP A 65 8.51 7.70 -2.05
C ASP A 65 8.05 6.29 -1.64
N GLU A 66 8.64 5.26 -2.26
CA GLU A 66 8.27 3.87 -2.02
C GLU A 66 8.67 3.38 -0.62
N ALA A 67 9.77 3.89 -0.05
CA ALA A 67 10.21 3.50 1.29
C ALA A 67 9.21 3.98 2.34
N GLN A 68 8.72 5.22 2.20
CA GLN A 68 7.66 5.75 3.06
C GLN A 68 6.32 5.04 2.81
N ALA A 69 6.01 4.75 1.54
CA ALA A 69 4.79 4.06 1.17
C ALA A 69 4.75 2.61 1.67
N PHE A 70 5.89 1.93 1.81
CA PHE A 70 6.00 0.55 2.26
C PHE A 70 7.26 0.36 3.13
N PRO A 71 7.24 0.83 4.39
CA PRO A 71 8.41 0.79 5.24
C PRO A 71 8.80 -0.65 5.49
N SER A 72 10.10 -0.91 5.37
CA SER A 72 10.65 -2.19 5.76
C SER A 72 10.46 -2.36 7.27
N PRO A 73 10.18 -3.57 7.78
CA PRO A 73 10.18 -3.82 9.22
C PRO A 73 11.48 -3.40 9.92
N LEU A 74 12.58 -3.30 9.17
CA LEU A 74 13.88 -2.82 9.67
C LEU A 74 13.91 -1.29 9.88
N GLU A 75 13.20 -0.49 9.07
CA GLU A 75 13.10 0.97 9.27
C GLU A 75 12.29 1.34 10.51
N GLY A 76 11.36 0.49 10.95
CA GLY A 76 10.61 0.71 12.19
C GLY A 76 11.47 0.58 13.46
N LEU A 77 12.67 -0.01 13.36
CA LEU A 77 13.64 -0.13 14.44
C LEU A 77 14.69 1.01 14.42
N GLU A 78 14.75 1.77 13.33
CA GLU A 78 15.70 2.88 13.11
C GLU A 78 15.00 4.26 13.12
N ALA A 79 13.82 4.36 13.72
CA ALA A 79 13.27 5.67 14.04
C ALA A 79 14.18 6.32 15.11
N PRO A 80 14.76 7.52 14.87
CA PRO A 80 15.60 8.17 15.86
C PRO A 80 14.75 8.45 17.09
N ALA A 81 15.20 7.94 18.24
CA ALA A 81 14.76 8.40 19.54
C ALA A 81 15.07 9.90 19.63
N ALA A 82 14.05 10.72 19.37
CA ALA A 82 14.07 12.12 19.72
C ALA A 82 13.81 12.24 21.23
N ALA A 83 14.88 12.34 22.02
CA ALA A 83 15.00 13.10 23.28
C ALA A 83 16.46 13.08 23.75
#